data_AF-D1FPJ2-F1
#
_entry.id   AF-D1FPJ2-F1
#
_cell.length_a   1.000
_cell.length_b   1.000
_cell.length_c   1.000
_cell.angle_alpha   90.00
_cell.angle_beta   90.00
_cell.angle_gamma   90.00
#
_symmetry.space_group_name_H-M   'P 1'
#
loop_
_entity.id
_entity.type
_entity.pdbx_description
1 polymer ?
#
loop_
_entity_poly.entity_id
_entity_poly.type
_entity_poly.pdbx_seq_one_letter_code
_entity_poly.pdbx_strand_id
1 'polypeptide(L)'
;KWTGDLENKFKNKNYIKVEAHTMFGIGSYVYLLNTHQDSLDKSSVKVEEVKTGLLGKVGNKGGIVTSFKLFGKGFTTISAHFPAHYEQNEKRISTYNRILTKTKGLTNDFMFWLGDLNFRVDKEREDIVKKINENKLSELLVHDQLKASQKNGTAFKDWNEAEITFKPTFKYEKESDTYSDKRRPSWTDRVLYKSETQQTITSKKYQRLEHKYSDHRPVTAEFTIKL
;
A
#
# COMPACT_ATOMS: atom_id res chain seq x y z
N LYS A 1 -9.29 -4.13 -20.77
CA LYS A 1 -8.41 -4.74 -19.74
C LYS A 1 -7.81 -3.59 -18.95
N TRP A 2 -7.91 -3.57 -17.62
CA TRP A 2 -7.51 -2.42 -16.76
C TRP A 2 -6.17 -1.77 -17.14
N THR A 3 -5.16 -2.58 -17.48
CA THR A 3 -3.85 -2.11 -17.94
C THR A 3 -3.94 -1.19 -19.16
N GLY A 4 -4.74 -1.53 -20.16
CA GLY A 4 -4.90 -0.71 -21.37
C GLY A 4 -5.62 0.61 -21.12
N ASP A 5 -6.63 0.60 -20.23
CA ASP A 5 -7.38 1.82 -19.88
C ASP A 5 -6.49 2.81 -19.10
N LEU A 6 -5.67 2.29 -18.18
CA LEU A 6 -4.67 3.09 -17.44
C LEU A 6 -3.59 3.63 -18.39
N GLU A 7 -3.02 2.77 -19.24
CA GLU A 7 -1.99 3.18 -20.21
C GLU A 7 -2.48 4.31 -21.12
N ASN A 8 -3.69 4.18 -21.68
CA ASN A 8 -4.28 5.22 -22.52
C ASN A 8 -4.47 6.53 -21.74
N LYS A 9 -4.99 6.45 -20.51
CA LYS A 9 -5.21 7.63 -19.67
C LYS A 9 -3.92 8.35 -19.30
N PHE A 10 -2.86 7.62 -19.00
CA PHE A 10 -1.56 8.18 -18.64
C PHE A 10 -0.78 8.70 -19.86
N LYS A 11 -0.85 8.00 -20.99
CA LYS A 11 -0.27 8.46 -22.26
C LYS A 11 -0.84 9.82 -22.67
N ASN A 12 -2.16 10.01 -22.55
CA ASN A 12 -2.82 11.28 -22.83
C ASN A 12 -2.40 12.42 -21.87
N LYS A 13 -1.71 12.10 -20.78
CA LYS A 13 -1.15 13.05 -19.81
C LYS A 13 0.37 13.17 -19.90
N ASN A 14 0.98 12.73 -21.01
CA ASN A 14 2.42 12.75 -21.26
C ASN A 14 3.24 11.92 -20.25
N TYR A 15 2.69 10.79 -19.80
CA TYR A 15 3.42 9.77 -19.05
C TYR A 15 3.82 8.61 -19.94
N ILE A 16 5.00 8.05 -19.69
CA ILE A 16 5.48 6.78 -20.22
C ILE A 16 5.37 5.68 -19.16
N LYS A 17 5.15 4.44 -19.61
CA LYS A 17 5.17 3.27 -18.72
C LYS A 17 6.61 2.93 -18.36
N VAL A 18 6.90 2.83 -17.06
CA VAL A 18 8.13 2.21 -16.55
C VAL A 18 7.92 0.71 -16.43
N GLU A 19 6.82 0.31 -15.76
CA GLU A 19 6.48 -1.09 -15.53
C GLU A 19 4.98 -1.24 -15.28
N ALA A 20 4.36 -2.33 -15.75
CA ALA A 20 2.97 -2.67 -15.48
C ALA A 20 2.83 -4.18 -15.32
N HIS A 21 2.70 -4.63 -14.09
CA HIS A 21 2.70 -6.05 -13.73
C HIS A 21 1.46 -6.43 -12.93
N THR A 22 0.94 -7.63 -13.18
CA THR A 22 -0.22 -8.15 -12.47
C THR A 22 0.04 -9.58 -12.01
N MET A 23 -0.22 -9.84 -10.73
CA MET A 23 -0.20 -11.17 -10.13
C MET A 23 -1.59 -11.47 -9.58
N PHE A 24 -2.36 -12.28 -10.32
CA PHE A 24 -3.75 -12.60 -9.98
C PHE A 24 -4.61 -11.33 -9.82
N GLY A 25 -5.07 -11.02 -8.60
CA GLY A 25 -5.85 -9.82 -8.29
C GLY A 25 -5.00 -8.62 -7.81
N ILE A 26 -3.67 -8.72 -7.81
CA ILE A 26 -2.75 -7.66 -7.39
C ILE A 26 -2.14 -7.03 -8.64
N GLY A 27 -2.16 -5.70 -8.71
CA GLY A 27 -1.53 -4.94 -9.79
C GLY A 27 -0.48 -3.95 -9.26
N SER A 28 0.60 -3.78 -10.00
CA SER A 28 1.60 -2.73 -9.82
C SER A 28 1.78 -2.00 -11.15
N TYR A 29 1.59 -0.69 -11.14
CA TYR A 29 1.68 0.13 -12.34
C TYR A 29 2.52 1.37 -12.04
N VAL A 30 3.68 1.47 -12.68
CA VAL A 30 4.63 2.56 -12.49
C VAL A 30 4.73 3.35 -13.79
N TYR A 31 4.44 4.64 -13.71
CA TYR A 31 4.50 5.57 -14.83
C TYR A 31 5.39 6.76 -14.48
N LEU A 32 6.07 7.29 -15.49
CA LEU A 32 7.01 8.41 -15.38
C LEU A 32 6.60 9.51 -16.36
N LEU A 33 6.67 10.77 -15.96
CA LEU A 33 6.50 11.88 -16.90
C LEU A 33 7.55 11.80 -18.00
N ASN A 34 7.12 11.92 -19.26
CA ASN A 34 7.98 11.75 -20.42
C ASN A 34 9.17 12.73 -20.44
N THR A 35 9.03 13.89 -19.82
CA THR A 35 10.10 14.88 -19.64
C THR A 35 11.31 14.35 -18.85
N HIS A 36 11.17 13.23 -18.14
CA HIS A 36 12.23 12.61 -17.35
C HIS A 36 12.69 11.26 -17.91
N GLN A 37 12.27 10.90 -19.14
CA GLN A 37 12.55 9.59 -19.72
C GLN A 37 14.05 9.27 -19.83
N ASP A 38 14.88 10.27 -20.10
CA ASP A 38 16.34 10.10 -20.28
C ASP A 38 17.06 9.86 -18.96
N SER A 39 16.41 10.18 -17.84
CA SER A 39 16.94 9.93 -16.49
C SER A 39 16.58 8.56 -15.94
N LEU A 40 15.73 7.80 -16.64
CA LEU A 40 15.36 6.43 -16.29
C LEU A 40 16.39 5.46 -16.86
N ASP A 41 17.07 4.72 -15.98
CA ASP A 41 17.85 3.56 -16.39
C ASP A 41 16.91 2.37 -16.64
N LYS A 42 16.47 2.22 -17.89
CA LYS A 42 15.56 1.14 -18.30
C LYS A 42 16.13 -0.26 -18.02
N SER A 43 17.45 -0.43 -18.01
CA SER A 43 18.09 -1.73 -17.75
C SER A 43 18.01 -2.14 -16.27
N SER A 44 17.78 -1.18 -15.38
CA SER A 44 17.64 -1.42 -13.94
C SER A 44 16.24 -1.87 -13.51
N VAL A 45 15.24 -1.82 -14.40
CA VAL A 45 13.85 -2.19 -14.07
C VAL A 45 13.78 -3.68 -13.77
N LYS A 46 13.32 -4.04 -12.57
CA LYS A 46 13.15 -5.42 -12.11
C LYS A 46 11.82 -5.60 -11.42
N VAL A 47 11.21 -6.77 -11.60
CA VAL A 47 9.95 -7.16 -10.96
C VAL A 47 10.10 -8.52 -10.29
N GLU A 48 9.71 -8.61 -9.02
CA GLU A 48 9.66 -9.85 -8.26
C GLU A 48 8.24 -10.10 -7.74
N GLU A 49 7.73 -11.32 -7.92
CA GLU A 49 6.48 -11.77 -7.35
C GLU A 49 6.70 -12.55 -6.06
N VAL A 50 5.86 -12.31 -5.06
CA VAL A 50 5.81 -13.12 -3.84
C VAL A 50 4.41 -13.63 -3.64
N LYS A 51 4.20 -14.94 -3.86
CA LYS A 51 2.92 -15.61 -3.67
C LYS A 51 2.82 -16.12 -2.24
N THR A 52 1.80 -15.69 -1.51
CA THR A 52 1.58 -16.08 -0.10
C THR A 52 0.16 -16.59 0.17
N GLY A 53 -0.64 -16.79 -0.87
CA GLY A 53 -2.01 -17.29 -0.81
C GLY A 53 -2.11 -18.76 -0.39
N LEU A 54 -3.12 -19.47 -0.88
CA LEU A 54 -3.37 -20.87 -0.53
C LEU A 54 -2.07 -21.71 -0.54
N LEU A 55 -1.75 -22.31 0.62
CA LEU A 55 -0.53 -23.09 0.88
C LEU A 55 0.79 -22.37 0.54
N GLY A 56 0.79 -21.04 0.51
CA GLY A 56 1.92 -20.22 0.10
C GLY A 56 2.24 -20.26 -1.40
N LYS A 57 1.36 -20.83 -2.23
CA LYS A 57 1.60 -21.09 -3.66
C LYS A 57 0.74 -20.25 -4.60
N VAL A 58 -0.43 -19.79 -4.15
CA VAL A 58 -1.36 -19.02 -4.98
C VAL A 58 -1.11 -17.51 -4.86
N GLY A 59 -1.22 -16.78 -5.98
CA GLY A 59 -0.94 -15.34 -6.07
C GLY A 59 -2.07 -14.40 -5.62
N ASN A 60 -3.15 -14.92 -5.02
CA ASN A 60 -4.26 -14.10 -4.53
C ASN A 60 -3.94 -13.32 -3.24
N LYS A 61 -2.77 -13.58 -2.65
CA LYS A 61 -2.16 -12.86 -1.53
C LYS A 61 -0.66 -12.79 -1.74
N GLY A 62 -0.02 -11.76 -1.19
CA GLY A 62 1.41 -11.52 -1.29
C GLY A 62 1.70 -10.13 -1.83
N GLY A 63 2.69 -10.01 -2.72
CA GLY A 63 3.03 -8.71 -3.29
C GLY A 63 3.89 -8.77 -4.55
N ILE A 64 3.94 -7.64 -5.23
CA ILE A 64 4.78 -7.36 -6.40
C ILE A 64 5.78 -6.30 -5.96
N VAL A 65 7.07 -6.61 -6.07
CA VAL A 65 8.17 -5.67 -5.83
C VAL A 65 8.67 -5.21 -7.18
N THR A 66 8.57 -3.91 -7.46
CA THR A 66 9.11 -3.27 -8.66
C THR A 66 10.25 -2.36 -8.25
N SER A 67 11.43 -2.52 -8.85
CA SER A 67 12.58 -1.63 -8.60
C SER A 67 13.13 -1.06 -9.89
N PHE A 68 13.64 0.16 -9.84
CA PHE A 68 14.20 0.88 -10.98
C PHE A 68 15.10 2.02 -10.49
N LYS A 69 15.99 2.52 -11.36
CA LYS A 69 16.81 3.70 -11.09
C LYS A 69 16.34 4.89 -11.91
N LEU A 70 16.19 6.03 -11.24
CA LEU A 70 15.78 7.29 -11.83
C LEU A 70 16.67 8.40 -11.25
N PHE A 71 17.26 9.23 -12.11
CA PHE A 71 18.28 10.23 -11.72
C PHE A 71 19.44 9.63 -10.92
N GLY A 72 19.84 8.40 -11.26
CA GLY A 72 20.90 7.68 -10.54
C GLY A 72 20.51 7.16 -9.15
N LYS A 73 19.29 7.41 -8.67
CA LYS A 73 18.76 6.95 -7.38
C LYS A 73 17.90 5.71 -7.56
N GLY A 74 17.95 4.78 -6.63
CA GLY A 74 17.16 3.55 -6.63
C GLY A 74 15.79 3.72 -5.98
N PHE A 75 14.75 3.37 -6.72
CA PHE A 75 13.36 3.37 -6.27
C PHE A 75 12.83 1.95 -6.20
N THR A 76 12.11 1.64 -5.13
CA THR A 76 11.44 0.35 -4.95
C THR A 76 9.98 0.59 -4.54
N THR A 77 9.04 0.10 -5.34
CA THR A 77 7.61 0.10 -5.01
C THR A 77 7.15 -1.33 -4.72
N ILE A 78 6.34 -1.50 -3.67
CA ILE A 78 5.78 -2.78 -3.25
C ILE A 78 4.26 -2.65 -3.24
N SER A 79 3.58 -3.33 -4.15
CA SER A 79 2.12 -3.46 -4.16
C SER A 79 1.73 -4.78 -3.52
N ALA A 80 0.94 -4.76 -2.44
CA ALA A 80 0.66 -5.94 -1.63
C ALA A 80 -0.82 -6.15 -1.31
N HIS A 81 -1.19 -7.42 -1.12
CA HIS A 81 -2.50 -7.84 -0.62
C HIS A 81 -2.29 -8.94 0.42
N PHE A 82 -2.48 -8.59 1.69
CA PHE A 82 -2.18 -9.44 2.83
C PHE A 82 -3.37 -10.32 3.25
N PRO A 83 -3.14 -11.39 4.04
CA PRO A 83 -4.21 -12.25 4.55
C PRO A 83 -5.32 -11.47 5.28
N ALA A 84 -6.57 -11.71 4.85
CA ALA A 84 -7.76 -11.11 5.41
C ALA A 84 -8.13 -11.75 6.77
N HIS A 85 -9.16 -11.18 7.42
CA HIS A 85 -9.71 -11.56 8.73
C HIS A 85 -8.88 -11.08 9.93
N TYR A 86 -9.57 -10.80 11.02
CA TYR A 86 -9.02 -10.12 12.19
C TYR A 86 -7.90 -10.95 12.85
N GLU A 87 -8.10 -12.26 12.96
CA GLU A 87 -7.27 -13.23 13.67
C GLU A 87 -5.94 -13.52 12.94
N GLN A 88 -5.83 -13.17 11.66
CA GLN A 88 -4.69 -13.56 10.82
C GLN A 88 -3.47 -12.63 10.94
N ASN A 89 -3.28 -11.96 12.08
CA ASN A 89 -2.22 -10.96 12.25
C ASN A 89 -0.82 -11.57 12.05
N GLU A 90 -0.57 -12.75 12.61
CA GLU A 90 0.69 -13.47 12.43
C GLU A 90 0.96 -13.82 10.96
N LYS A 91 -0.08 -14.20 10.20
CA LYS A 91 0.06 -14.47 8.77
C LYS A 91 0.38 -13.19 7.98
N ARG A 92 -0.18 -12.04 8.37
CA ARG A 92 0.19 -10.74 7.78
C ARG A 92 1.65 -10.41 8.03
N ILE A 93 2.13 -10.62 9.25
CA ILE A 93 3.55 -10.43 9.62
C ILE A 93 4.44 -11.39 8.81
N SER A 94 4.05 -12.66 8.66
CA SER A 94 4.76 -13.63 7.83
C SER A 94 4.80 -13.21 6.35
N THR A 95 3.68 -12.74 5.78
CA THR A 95 3.60 -12.21 4.42
C THR A 95 4.52 -10.99 4.25
N TYR A 96 4.52 -10.05 5.20
CA TYR A 96 5.44 -8.92 5.22
C TYR A 96 6.90 -9.37 5.16
N ASN A 97 7.32 -10.28 6.04
CA ASN A 97 8.69 -10.77 6.09
C ASN A 97 9.11 -11.44 4.78
N ARG A 98 8.22 -12.24 4.16
CA ARG A 98 8.48 -12.89 2.87
C ARG A 98 8.63 -11.92 1.71
N ILE A 99 7.89 -10.81 1.71
CA ILE A 99 8.03 -9.78 0.68
C ILE A 99 9.30 -8.95 0.92
N LEU A 100 9.61 -8.63 2.19
CA LEU A 100 10.80 -7.86 2.55
C LEU A 100 12.10 -8.55 2.09
N THR A 101 12.18 -9.89 2.09
CA THR A 101 13.38 -10.58 1.59
C THR A 101 13.69 -10.29 0.12
N LYS A 102 12.67 -9.97 -0.69
CA LYS A 102 12.84 -9.61 -2.11
C LYS A 102 13.36 -8.20 -2.34
N THR A 103 13.42 -7.38 -1.28
CA THR A 103 14.02 -6.05 -1.34
C THR A 103 15.52 -6.07 -1.03
N LYS A 104 16.05 -7.18 -0.52
CA LYS A 104 17.47 -7.32 -0.17
C LYS A 104 18.34 -7.32 -1.44
N GLY A 105 19.43 -6.57 -1.41
CA GLY A 105 20.37 -6.46 -2.53
C GLY A 105 19.92 -5.51 -3.65
N LEU A 106 18.78 -4.84 -3.49
CA LEU A 106 18.36 -3.75 -4.36
C LEU A 106 18.99 -2.43 -3.90
N THR A 107 19.10 -1.47 -4.81
CA THR A 107 19.41 -0.07 -4.45
C THR A 107 18.11 0.59 -4.00
N ASN A 108 17.94 0.76 -2.68
CA ASN A 108 16.69 1.21 -2.06
C ASN A 108 16.83 2.64 -1.48
N ASP A 109 17.17 3.63 -2.30
CA ASP A 109 17.21 5.02 -1.84
C ASP A 109 15.83 5.48 -1.37
N PHE A 110 14.78 5.11 -2.11
CA PHE A 110 13.39 5.46 -1.82
C PHE A 110 12.50 4.24 -1.99
N MET A 111 11.85 3.81 -0.91
CA MET A 111 10.95 2.67 -0.89
C MET A 111 9.52 3.10 -0.56
N PHE A 112 8.55 2.52 -1.26
CA PHE A 112 7.12 2.75 -1.04
C PHE A 112 6.40 1.41 -0.96
N TRP A 113 5.68 1.17 0.13
CA TRP A 113 4.88 -0.03 0.33
C TRP A 113 3.42 0.35 0.42
N LEU A 114 2.59 -0.23 -0.45
CA LEU A 114 1.18 0.12 -0.54
C LEU A 114 0.30 -1.08 -0.86
N GLY A 115 -0.99 -0.92 -0.54
CA GLY A 115 -2.04 -1.87 -0.91
C GLY A 115 -2.93 -2.24 0.26
N ASP A 116 -3.69 -3.32 0.10
CA ASP A 116 -4.55 -3.89 1.13
C ASP A 116 -3.71 -4.75 2.09
N LEU A 117 -3.14 -4.10 3.10
CA LEU A 117 -2.33 -4.75 4.14
C LEU A 117 -3.20 -5.48 5.16
N ASN A 118 -4.52 -5.32 5.11
CA ASN A 118 -5.50 -6.08 5.87
C ASN A 118 -5.35 -6.09 7.41
N PHE A 119 -4.50 -5.22 7.97
CA PHE A 119 -4.46 -4.99 9.42
C PHE A 119 -5.79 -4.39 9.89
N ARG A 120 -6.24 -4.80 11.08
CA ARG A 120 -7.56 -4.48 11.63
C ARG A 120 -7.46 -3.64 12.88
N VAL A 121 -8.58 -3.00 13.23
CA VAL A 121 -8.75 -2.36 14.54
C VAL A 121 -9.12 -3.43 15.56
N ASP A 122 -8.35 -3.50 16.64
CA ASP A 122 -8.53 -4.42 17.75
C ASP A 122 -9.51 -3.87 18.79
N LYS A 123 -10.78 -3.78 18.37
CA LYS A 123 -11.94 -3.43 19.20
C LYS A 123 -13.20 -4.12 18.68
N GLU A 124 -14.22 -4.17 19.51
CA GLU A 124 -15.55 -4.59 19.08
C GLU A 124 -16.17 -3.59 18.09
N ARG A 125 -17.03 -4.10 17.21
CA ARG A 125 -17.53 -3.33 16.09
C ARG A 125 -18.35 -2.12 16.54
N GLU A 126 -19.16 -2.29 17.58
CA GLU A 126 -20.03 -1.27 18.15
C GLU A 126 -19.21 -0.08 18.65
N ASP A 127 -18.12 -0.36 19.36
CA ASP A 127 -17.15 0.64 19.82
C ASP A 127 -16.50 1.37 18.65
N ILE A 128 -16.08 0.64 17.61
CA ILE A 128 -15.46 1.20 16.41
C ILE A 128 -16.43 2.17 15.73
N VAL A 129 -17.66 1.73 15.46
CA VAL A 129 -18.68 2.55 14.80
C VAL A 129 -19.01 3.79 15.64
N LYS A 130 -19.17 3.64 16.96
CA LYS A 130 -19.40 4.76 17.88
C LYS A 130 -18.32 5.82 17.76
N LYS A 131 -17.04 5.43 17.85
CA LYS A 131 -15.92 6.37 17.76
C LYS A 131 -15.77 7.00 16.37
N ILE A 132 -16.10 6.27 15.29
CA ILE A 132 -16.16 6.86 13.94
C ILE A 132 -17.23 7.95 13.85
N ASN A 133 -18.41 7.72 14.44
CA ASN A 133 -19.51 8.69 14.45
C ASN A 133 -19.17 9.93 15.31
N GLU A 134 -18.43 9.74 16.40
CA GLU A 134 -17.90 10.81 17.25
C GLU A 134 -16.67 11.52 16.62
N ASN A 135 -16.21 11.10 15.44
CA ASN A 135 -14.99 11.56 14.79
C ASN A 135 -13.71 11.42 15.65
N LYS A 136 -13.69 10.47 16.58
CA LYS A 136 -12.56 10.18 17.48
C LYS A 136 -11.62 9.13 16.85
N LEU A 137 -11.07 9.46 15.69
CA LEU A 137 -10.28 8.53 14.89
C LEU A 137 -8.91 8.23 15.54
N SER A 138 -8.28 9.21 16.17
CA SER A 138 -7.02 9.05 16.90
C SER A 138 -7.13 8.04 18.04
N GLU A 139 -8.25 8.06 18.78
CA GLU A 139 -8.56 7.09 19.84
C GLU A 139 -8.78 5.68 19.30
N LEU A 140 -9.17 5.52 18.03
CA LEU A 140 -9.28 4.20 17.41
C LEU A 140 -7.94 3.70 16.88
N LEU A 141 -7.10 4.60 16.36
CA LEU A 141 -5.80 4.25 15.77
C LEU A 141 -4.84 3.65 16.79
N VAL A 142 -5.00 3.92 18.09
CA VAL A 142 -4.19 3.24 19.14
C VAL A 142 -4.44 1.72 19.19
N HIS A 143 -5.57 1.26 18.65
CA HIS A 143 -5.95 -0.15 18.53
C HIS A 143 -5.68 -0.72 17.14
N ASP A 144 -5.02 0.00 16.23
CA ASP A 144 -4.68 -0.48 14.89
C ASP A 144 -3.55 -1.52 14.94
N GLN A 145 -3.78 -2.71 14.40
CA GLN A 145 -2.78 -3.80 14.43
C GLN A 145 -1.49 -3.45 13.67
N LEU A 146 -1.54 -2.60 12.62
CA LEU A 146 -0.31 -2.16 11.95
C LEU A 146 0.49 -1.25 12.87
N LYS A 147 -0.14 -0.24 13.49
CA LYS A 147 0.54 0.62 14.48
C LYS A 147 1.11 -0.18 15.64
N ALA A 148 0.38 -1.17 16.15
CA ALA A 148 0.89 -2.07 17.19
C ALA A 148 2.10 -2.89 16.70
N SER A 149 2.06 -3.39 15.46
CA SER A 149 3.17 -4.15 14.86
C SER A 149 4.43 -3.29 14.67
N GLN A 150 4.27 -2.03 14.26
CA GLN A 150 5.38 -1.07 14.17
C GLN A 150 5.99 -0.79 15.55
N LYS A 151 5.14 -0.49 16.54
CA LYS A 151 5.56 -0.21 17.92
C LYS A 151 6.32 -1.40 18.55
N ASN A 152 5.81 -2.61 18.34
CA ASN A 152 6.40 -3.83 18.90
C ASN A 152 7.57 -4.37 18.05
N GLY A 153 7.86 -3.74 16.91
CA GLY A 153 8.94 -4.16 16.02
C GLY A 153 8.71 -5.48 15.28
N THR A 154 7.48 -5.99 15.23
CA THR A 154 7.16 -7.28 14.59
C THR A 154 6.96 -7.14 13.08
N ALA A 155 6.54 -5.97 12.60
CA ALA A 155 6.49 -5.63 11.18
C ALA A 155 6.58 -4.11 10.99
N PHE A 156 7.16 -3.65 9.88
CA PHE A 156 7.22 -2.23 9.49
C PHE A 156 7.87 -1.29 10.52
N LYS A 157 8.74 -1.79 11.40
CA LYS A 157 9.40 -1.02 12.47
C LYS A 157 10.05 0.28 11.96
N ASP A 158 10.84 0.17 10.89
CA ASP A 158 11.63 1.30 10.33
C ASP A 158 10.94 1.98 9.14
N TRP A 159 9.63 1.74 8.97
CA TRP A 159 8.83 2.35 7.91
C TRP A 159 8.03 3.52 8.48
N ASN A 160 7.94 4.59 7.70
CA ASN A 160 7.13 5.76 8.03
C ASN A 160 5.75 5.61 7.39
N GLU A 161 4.75 6.20 8.04
CA GLU A 161 3.40 6.37 7.49
C GLU A 161 2.92 7.77 7.88
N ALA A 162 2.37 8.50 6.92
CA ALA A 162 1.83 9.83 7.18
C ALA A 162 0.62 9.75 8.13
N GLU A 163 0.29 10.85 8.78
CA GLU A 163 -0.84 10.90 9.72
C GLU A 163 -2.15 10.50 9.02
N ILE A 164 -2.89 9.58 9.63
CA ILE A 164 -4.20 9.14 9.15
C ILE A 164 -5.26 10.06 9.76
N THR A 165 -5.81 10.94 8.94
CA THR A 165 -6.90 11.87 9.31
C THR A 165 -8.24 11.50 8.69
N PHE A 166 -8.31 10.37 7.99
CA PHE A 166 -9.50 9.87 7.30
C PHE A 166 -10.11 8.66 7.99
N LYS A 167 -11.43 8.47 7.84
CA LYS A 167 -12.17 7.33 8.40
C LYS A 167 -11.71 5.99 7.79
N PRO A 168 -11.90 4.84 8.47
CA PRO A 168 -11.58 3.51 7.95
C PRO A 168 -12.03 3.28 6.51
N THR A 169 -11.20 2.57 5.73
CA THR A 169 -11.41 2.39 4.29
C THR A 169 -12.22 1.14 3.96
N PHE A 170 -12.40 0.24 4.92
CA PHE A 170 -13.08 -1.04 4.78
C PHE A 170 -13.92 -1.33 6.03
N LYS A 171 -15.04 -2.06 6.00
CA LYS A 171 -15.78 -2.60 4.84
C LYS A 171 -17.08 -1.83 4.66
N TYR A 172 -17.29 -1.26 3.49
CA TYR A 172 -18.53 -0.59 3.12
C TYR A 172 -19.53 -1.54 2.48
N GLU A 173 -20.82 -1.23 2.60
CA GLU A 173 -21.81 -1.74 1.66
C GLU A 173 -21.56 -1.14 0.27
N LYS A 174 -21.84 -1.92 -0.79
CA LYS A 174 -21.63 -1.45 -2.17
C LYS A 174 -22.41 -0.18 -2.44
N GLU A 175 -21.79 0.77 -3.12
CA GLU A 175 -22.41 2.03 -3.53
C GLU A 175 -22.97 2.88 -2.36
N SER A 176 -22.50 2.62 -1.13
CA SER A 176 -23.01 3.23 0.10
C SER A 176 -21.89 3.74 1.01
N ASP A 177 -22.19 4.74 1.84
CA ASP A 177 -21.32 5.22 2.93
C ASP A 177 -21.54 4.49 4.25
N THR A 178 -22.41 3.48 4.25
CA THR A 178 -22.67 2.63 5.41
C THR A 178 -21.62 1.53 5.53
N TYR A 179 -21.05 1.37 6.72
CA TYR A 179 -20.20 0.22 7.01
C TYR A 179 -21.03 -1.06 7.13
N SER A 180 -20.57 -2.12 6.49
CA SER A 180 -21.17 -3.45 6.56
C SER A 180 -21.15 -4.00 7.99
N ASP A 181 -22.16 -4.78 8.35
CA ASP A 181 -22.23 -5.53 9.62
C ASP A 181 -21.31 -6.75 9.63
N LYS A 182 -20.90 -7.23 8.44
CA LYS A 182 -20.10 -8.46 8.27
C LYS A 182 -18.67 -8.34 8.78
N ARG A 183 -18.14 -7.14 8.98
CA ARG A 183 -16.74 -6.89 9.36
C ARG A 183 -16.62 -5.68 10.27
N ARG A 184 -15.56 -5.67 11.08
CA ARG A 184 -15.09 -4.51 11.82
C ARG A 184 -14.57 -3.46 10.83
N PRO A 185 -15.01 -2.19 10.90
CA PRO A 185 -14.38 -1.12 10.13
C PRO A 185 -12.88 -1.03 10.44
N SER A 186 -12.02 -0.90 9.43
CA SER A 186 -10.57 -0.89 9.59
C SER A 186 -9.85 -0.13 8.47
N TRP A 187 -8.66 0.39 8.78
CA TRP A 187 -7.72 0.96 7.81
C TRP A 187 -6.88 -0.16 7.19
N THR A 188 -7.48 -0.88 6.26
CA THR A 188 -6.82 -2.00 5.57
C THR A 188 -5.90 -1.52 4.46
N ASP A 189 -6.21 -0.37 3.86
CA ASP A 189 -5.51 0.18 2.69
C ASP A 189 -4.49 1.23 3.14
N ARG A 190 -3.20 0.96 2.96
CA ARG A 190 -2.11 1.73 3.58
C ARG A 190 -1.04 2.13 2.58
N VAL A 191 -0.32 3.22 2.87
CA VAL A 191 0.88 3.62 2.13
C VAL A 191 1.96 3.98 3.13
N LEU A 192 3.03 3.20 3.14
CA LEU A 192 4.21 3.40 3.95
C LEU A 192 5.41 3.73 3.06
N TYR A 193 6.40 4.40 3.64
CA TYR A 193 7.61 4.81 2.93
C TYR A 193 8.85 4.73 3.81
N LYS A 194 10.01 4.48 3.19
CA LYS A 194 11.31 4.37 3.86
C LYS A 194 12.42 4.86 2.92
N SER A 195 13.48 5.42 3.47
CA SER A 195 14.75 5.61 2.75
C SER A 195 15.85 4.82 3.45
N GLU A 196 16.58 3.96 2.72
CA GLU A 196 17.73 3.24 3.30
C GLU A 196 19.00 4.09 3.32
N THR A 197 19.04 5.18 2.55
CA THR A 197 20.15 6.14 2.50
C THR A 197 19.90 7.40 3.34
N GLN A 198 18.90 7.35 4.24
CA GLN A 198 18.51 8.44 5.14
C GLN A 198 18.12 9.75 4.42
N GLN A 199 17.80 9.67 3.12
CA GLN A 199 17.32 10.81 2.36
C GLN A 199 15.88 11.14 2.78
N THR A 200 15.57 12.43 2.82
CA THR A 200 14.27 12.91 3.28
C THR A 200 13.18 12.64 2.24
N ILE A 201 12.12 11.96 2.65
CA ILE A 201 10.85 11.82 1.92
C ILE A 201 9.81 12.65 2.66
N THR A 202 9.34 13.74 2.04
CA THR A 202 8.32 14.61 2.63
C THR A 202 6.94 14.20 2.16
N SER A 203 6.08 13.72 3.05
CA SER A 203 4.66 13.52 2.72
C SER A 203 3.97 14.86 2.52
N LYS A 204 3.25 15.01 1.41
CA LYS A 204 2.44 16.19 1.08
C LYS A 204 0.96 15.94 1.29
N LYS A 205 0.51 14.72 0.99
CA LYS A 205 -0.89 14.35 1.08
C LYS A 205 -1.00 12.89 1.45
N TYR A 206 -1.94 12.58 2.33
CA TYR A 206 -2.36 11.21 2.59
C TYR A 206 -3.85 11.19 2.90
N GLN A 207 -4.63 10.59 2.02
CA GLN A 207 -6.09 10.69 2.06
C GLN A 207 -6.73 9.44 1.46
N ARG A 208 -8.00 9.24 1.81
CA ARG A 208 -8.91 8.37 1.07
C ARG A 208 -9.72 9.17 0.05
N LEU A 209 -10.22 8.50 -0.98
CA LEU A 209 -11.16 9.03 -1.95
C LEU A 209 -12.54 8.41 -1.73
N GLU A 210 -13.61 9.16 -2.01
CA GLU A 210 -15.00 8.74 -1.77
C GLU A 210 -15.64 8.01 -2.95
N HIS A 211 -14.85 7.24 -3.70
CA HIS A 211 -15.37 6.37 -4.77
C HIS A 211 -16.02 5.11 -4.17
N LYS A 212 -17.27 4.82 -4.55
CA LYS A 212 -18.13 3.82 -3.89
C LYS A 212 -18.33 2.51 -4.66
N TYR A 213 -17.60 2.32 -5.76
CA TYR A 213 -17.69 1.12 -6.61
C TYR A 213 -17.21 -0.16 -5.92
N SER A 214 -16.40 -0.03 -4.87
CA SER A 214 -15.87 -1.12 -4.06
C SER A 214 -16.35 -0.99 -2.62
N ASP A 215 -16.29 -2.10 -1.88
CA ASP A 215 -16.40 -2.12 -0.42
C ASP A 215 -15.16 -1.52 0.28
N HIS A 216 -14.13 -1.17 -0.48
CA HIS A 216 -13.00 -0.35 -0.06
C HIS A 216 -13.09 1.09 -0.60
N ARG A 217 -12.55 2.04 0.15
CA ARG A 217 -12.29 3.42 -0.32
C ARG A 217 -10.85 3.53 -0.83
N PRO A 218 -10.60 4.00 -2.07
CA PRO A 218 -9.23 4.15 -2.58
C PRO A 218 -8.40 5.07 -1.70
N VAL A 219 -7.11 4.78 -1.56
CA VAL A 219 -6.16 5.59 -0.79
C VAL A 219 -5.09 6.16 -1.71
N THR A 220 -4.75 7.42 -1.52
CA THR A 220 -3.69 8.12 -2.27
C THR A 220 -2.69 8.74 -1.30
N ALA A 221 -1.41 8.68 -1.64
CA ALA A 221 -0.35 9.41 -0.96
C ALA A 221 0.52 10.15 -1.99
N GLU A 222 0.91 11.37 -1.63
CA GLU A 222 1.78 12.23 -2.45
C GLU A 222 3.02 12.58 -1.64
N PHE A 223 4.18 12.54 -2.30
CA PHE A 223 5.49 12.76 -1.67
C PHE A 223 6.32 13.74 -2.49
N THR A 224 7.14 14.52 -1.80
CA THR A 224 8.23 15.30 -2.39
C THR A 224 9.55 14.69 -1.96
N ILE A 225 10.39 14.40 -2.94
CA ILE A 225 11.76 13.92 -2.75
C ILE A 225 12.70 14.89 -3.46
N LYS A 226 13.79 15.25 -2.79
CA LYS A 226 14.90 15.98 -3.43
C LYS A 226 15.90 14.95 -3.96
N LEU A 227 16.10 14.93 -5.27
CA LEU A 227 16.97 13.98 -5.97
C LEU A 227 18.38 14.53 -6.16
#